data_AF-A0A7S4UY65-F1
#
_entry.id   AF-A0A7S4UY65-F1
#
_cell.length_a   1.000
_cell.length_b   1.000
_cell.length_c   1.000
_cell.angle_alpha   90.00
_cell.angle_beta   90.00
_cell.angle_gamma   90.00
#
_symmetry.space_group_name_H-M   'P 1'
#
loop_
_entity.id
_entity.type
_entity.pdbx_description
1 polymer ?
#
loop_
_entity_poly.entity_id
_entity_poly.type
_entity_poly.pdbx_seq_one_letter_code
_entity_poly.pdbx_strand_id
1 'polypeptide(L)'
;RDFGPIFVRDEATGKPCILQFEWTEWGYAIYSTAAKNNNDEIATLVGKSLNLPVKKINYCSEGGDRDYCGGGGEKEREGNILICSEVVETNRNPGCSIEEMEKKLKDTFKLEHILWTKAGLADDFVTYESPIPETDIFTCFGTGGHIDEFARFANDNTLLLAYIAEPERDDKLGQISHKHMEENKIFIEEQLAKMGKKMEIVRVPCPPALIWEISGDSDAGEAIQGVSEGAKGKKKLKIVLAASYLNFLV
;
A
#
# COMPACT_ATOMS: atom_id res chain seq x y z
N ARG A 1 9.54 -1.77 5.28
CA ARG A 1 8.53 -0.73 5.01
C ARG A 1 7.22 -1.12 5.70
N ASP A 2 6.67 -2.30 5.40
CA ASP A 2 5.29 -2.65 5.75
C ASP A 2 5.03 -2.99 7.23
N PHE A 3 5.66 -4.03 7.76
CA PHE A 3 5.55 -4.47 9.17
C PHE A 3 6.58 -3.81 10.10
N GLY A 4 7.29 -2.80 9.59
CA GLY A 4 8.38 -2.13 10.32
C GLY A 4 7.88 -1.21 11.44
N PRO A 5 8.77 -0.76 12.33
CA PRO A 5 8.43 0.24 13.34
C PRO A 5 8.06 1.58 12.70
N ILE A 6 6.94 2.17 13.14
CA ILE A 6 6.55 3.52 12.74
C ILE A 6 6.93 4.50 13.84
N PHE A 7 7.95 5.31 13.59
CA PHE A 7 8.43 6.30 14.56
C PHE A 7 7.54 7.55 14.57
N VAL A 8 7.09 7.94 15.75
CA VAL A 8 6.30 9.17 15.95
C VAL A 8 6.77 9.91 17.19
N ARG A 9 6.33 11.16 17.36
CA ARG A 9 6.44 11.86 18.64
C ARG A 9 5.15 11.66 19.43
N ASP A 10 5.27 11.21 20.67
CA ASP A 10 4.15 11.15 21.60
C ASP A 10 3.69 12.57 21.93
N GLU A 11 2.41 12.85 21.73
CA GLU A 11 1.83 14.17 21.97
C GLU A 11 1.95 14.60 23.43
N ALA A 12 1.58 13.72 24.37
CA ALA A 12 1.55 14.05 25.79
C ALA A 12 2.93 14.35 26.38
N THR A 13 4.00 13.78 25.82
CA THR A 13 5.36 13.89 26.37
C THR A 13 6.36 14.58 25.45
N GLY A 14 6.03 14.76 24.16
CA GLY A 14 6.93 15.25 23.11
C GLY A 14 8.07 14.27 22.73
N LYS A 15 8.13 13.10 23.36
CA LYS A 15 9.23 12.13 23.22
C LYS A 15 8.99 11.18 22.05
N PRO A 16 10.06 10.68 21.39
CA PRO A 16 9.91 9.65 20.37
C PRO A 16 9.29 8.38 20.96
N CYS A 17 8.38 7.77 20.21
CA CYS A 17 7.86 6.43 20.45
C CYS A 17 7.65 5.69 19.13
N ILE A 18 7.39 4.39 19.21
CA ILE A 18 7.13 3.53 18.07
C ILE A 18 5.67 3.10 18.10
N LEU A 19 4.97 3.19 16.98
CA LEU A 19 3.70 2.54 16.77
C LEU A 19 3.95 1.18 16.10
N GLN A 20 3.26 0.16 16.61
CA GLN A 20 3.25 -1.18 16.05
C GLN A 20 1.82 -1.51 15.64
N PHE A 21 1.56 -1.55 14.33
CA PHE A 21 0.30 -2.02 13.76
C PHE A 21 0.26 -3.54 13.73
N GLU A 22 -0.94 -4.10 13.59
CA GLU A 22 -1.11 -5.52 13.31
C GLU A 22 -0.63 -5.85 11.90
N TRP A 23 -0.17 -7.09 11.70
CA TRP A 23 0.32 -7.58 10.42
C TRP A 23 -0.49 -8.79 9.96
N THR A 24 -0.94 -8.76 8.71
CA THR A 24 -1.73 -9.84 8.11
C THR A 24 -1.07 -10.43 6.87
N GLU A 25 0.24 -10.22 6.71
CA GLU A 25 0.99 -10.67 5.53
C GLU A 25 0.38 -10.12 4.24
N TRP A 26 0.15 -8.81 4.15
CA TRP A 26 -0.59 -8.18 3.05
C TRP A 26 -1.97 -8.82 2.78
N GLY A 27 -2.69 -9.21 3.84
CA GLY A 27 -4.00 -9.87 3.75
C GLY A 27 -3.92 -11.38 3.55
N TYR A 28 -2.78 -11.95 3.14
CA TYR A 28 -2.66 -13.39 2.87
C TYR A 28 -2.92 -14.22 4.13
N ALA A 29 -2.56 -13.75 5.32
CA ALA A 29 -2.82 -14.48 6.57
C ALA A 29 -4.31 -14.51 6.98
N ILE A 30 -5.16 -13.64 6.40
CA ILE A 30 -6.61 -13.68 6.59
C ILE A 30 -7.22 -14.82 5.78
N TYR A 31 -6.65 -15.07 4.59
CA TYR A 31 -7.14 -16.07 3.64
C TYR A 31 -6.32 -17.37 3.64
N SER A 32 -5.25 -17.43 4.44
CA SER A 32 -4.35 -18.58 4.58
C SER A 32 -4.60 -19.34 5.88
N THR A 33 -4.45 -20.66 5.82
CA THR A 33 -4.43 -21.56 6.99
C THR A 33 -3.02 -21.79 7.54
N ALA A 34 -1.98 -21.22 6.90
CA ALA A 34 -0.60 -21.33 7.33
C ALA A 34 -0.36 -20.58 8.65
N ALA A 35 0.57 -21.08 9.45
CA ALA A 35 0.88 -20.51 10.76
C ALA A 35 1.26 -19.03 10.63
N LYS A 36 0.62 -18.15 11.42
CA LYS A 36 0.96 -16.72 11.52
C LYS A 36 2.46 -16.59 11.79
N ASN A 37 3.21 -15.95 10.89
CA ASN A 37 4.60 -15.63 11.18
C ASN A 37 4.67 -14.56 12.28
N ASN A 38 5.59 -14.73 13.24
CA ASN A 38 5.84 -13.80 14.35
C ASN A 38 6.53 -12.49 13.91
N ASN A 39 6.29 -12.00 12.68
CA ASN A 39 6.82 -10.71 12.21
C ASN A 39 6.29 -9.51 13.03
N ASP A 40 5.26 -9.74 13.86
CA ASP A 40 4.77 -8.82 14.90
C ASP A 40 5.84 -8.38 15.92
N GLU A 41 7.01 -9.03 16.00
CA GLU A 41 8.01 -8.68 17.02
C GLU A 41 9.01 -7.59 16.59
N ILE A 42 9.10 -7.25 15.30
CA ILE A 42 10.18 -6.39 14.80
C ILE A 42 10.12 -4.98 15.42
N ALA A 43 8.95 -4.36 15.49
CA ALA A 43 8.79 -3.07 16.15
C ALA A 43 9.15 -3.13 17.65
N THR A 44 8.82 -4.23 18.31
CA THR A 44 9.17 -4.49 19.72
C THR A 44 10.68 -4.64 19.91
N LEU A 45 11.36 -5.40 19.04
CA LEU A 45 12.81 -5.59 19.07
C LEU A 45 13.54 -4.27 18.82
N VAL A 46 13.09 -3.47 17.84
CA VAL A 46 13.66 -2.14 17.57
C VAL A 46 13.43 -1.19 18.75
N GLY A 47 12.24 -1.17 19.32
CA GLY A 47 11.94 -0.35 20.51
C GLY A 47 12.84 -0.69 21.69
N LYS A 48 13.05 -1.99 21.96
CA LYS A 48 13.98 -2.45 23.00
C LYS A 48 15.42 -2.00 22.71
N SER A 49 15.88 -2.15 21.46
CA SER A 49 17.24 -1.76 21.05
C SER A 49 17.49 -0.25 21.22
N LEU A 50 16.49 0.57 20.89
CA LEU A 50 16.58 2.03 20.95
C LEU A 50 16.14 2.63 22.29
N ASN A 51 15.73 1.79 23.24
CA ASN A 51 15.11 2.22 24.51
C ASN A 51 13.92 3.18 24.30
N LEU A 52 13.08 2.86 23.30
CA LEU A 52 11.88 3.62 22.97
C LEU A 52 10.62 2.84 23.38
N PRO A 53 9.59 3.53 23.91
CA PRO A 53 8.31 2.91 24.17
C PRO A 53 7.63 2.49 22.87
N VAL A 54 7.01 1.31 22.89
CA VAL A 54 6.26 0.75 21.76
C VAL A 54 4.77 0.73 22.12
N LYS A 55 3.95 1.34 21.26
CA LYS A 55 2.49 1.37 21.38
C LYS A 55 1.90 0.42 20.35
N LYS A 56 1.22 -0.62 20.82
CA LYS A 56 0.48 -1.53 19.94
C LYS A 56 -0.83 -0.87 19.50
N ILE A 57 -1.08 -0.88 18.19
CA ILE A 57 -2.29 -0.37 17.57
C ILE A 57 -3.07 -1.59 17.09
N ASN A 58 -4.22 -1.83 17.72
CA ASN A 58 -5.18 -2.83 17.25
C ASN A 58 -5.88 -2.29 15.99
N TYR A 59 -5.19 -2.44 14.86
CA TYR A 59 -5.55 -2.08 13.49
C TYR A 59 -4.46 -2.63 12.57
N CYS A 60 -4.83 -3.25 11.45
CA CYS A 60 -3.86 -3.71 10.46
C CYS A 60 -3.69 -2.64 9.39
N SER A 61 -2.45 -2.19 9.18
CA SER A 61 -2.13 -1.27 8.09
C SER A 61 -0.62 -1.22 7.89
N GLU A 62 -0.18 -1.14 6.65
CA GLU A 62 1.22 -1.25 6.25
C GLU A 62 1.89 0.10 6.01
N GLY A 63 3.18 0.20 6.31
CA GLY A 63 3.96 1.40 6.01
C GLY A 63 4.08 1.74 4.53
N GLY A 64 3.94 0.77 3.62
CA GLY A 64 3.95 1.01 2.17
C GLY A 64 2.63 1.57 1.63
N ASP A 65 1.52 1.31 2.32
CA ASP A 65 0.22 1.85 1.94
C ASP A 65 -0.08 3.23 2.54
N ARG A 66 0.93 3.90 3.12
CA ARG A 66 0.73 5.21 3.76
C ARG A 66 1.87 6.16 3.42
N ASP A 67 1.50 7.35 2.98
CA ASP A 67 2.41 8.49 2.90
C ASP A 67 1.76 9.73 3.52
N TYR A 68 2.58 10.66 3.99
CA TYR A 68 2.15 11.76 4.85
C TYR A 68 2.72 13.08 4.36
N CYS A 69 1.93 14.15 4.44
CA CYS A 69 2.44 15.52 4.31
C CYS A 69 1.80 16.45 5.34
N GLY A 70 2.41 17.62 5.51
CA GLY A 70 2.06 18.59 6.54
C GLY A 70 3.01 18.58 7.73
N GLY A 71 2.92 19.63 8.53
CA GLY A 71 3.83 19.90 9.65
C GLY A 71 3.61 19.00 10.86
N GLY A 72 4.71 18.54 11.45
CA GLY A 72 4.72 17.75 12.68
C GLY A 72 4.66 18.64 13.94
N GLY A 73 3.44 18.93 14.43
CA GLY A 73 3.25 19.59 15.72
C GLY A 73 1.77 19.71 16.13
N GLU A 74 1.49 19.87 17.43
CA GLU A 74 0.11 20.02 17.94
C GLU A 74 -0.65 21.20 17.30
N LYS A 75 0.07 22.25 16.88
CA LYS A 75 -0.47 23.44 16.19
C LYS A 75 -0.49 23.32 14.66
N GLU A 76 0.05 22.22 14.12
CA GLU A 76 0.21 21.98 12.68
C GLU A 76 -0.71 20.86 12.18
N ARG A 77 -1.56 20.30 13.06
CA ARG A 77 -2.59 19.32 12.65
C ARG A 77 -3.47 19.86 11.53
N GLU A 78 -3.72 21.17 11.53
CA GLU A 78 -4.49 21.87 10.50
C GLU A 78 -3.72 21.81 9.17
N GLY A 79 -4.16 20.91 8.30
CA GLY A 79 -3.58 20.63 7.00
C GLY A 79 -2.76 19.36 6.89
N ASN A 80 -2.65 18.54 7.94
CA ASN A 80 -1.98 17.25 7.84
C ASN A 80 -2.83 16.25 7.05
N ILE A 81 -2.20 15.65 6.03
CA ILE A 81 -2.83 14.72 5.10
C ILE A 81 -2.06 13.41 5.13
N LEU A 82 -2.81 12.31 5.20
CA LEU A 82 -2.34 10.98 4.84
C LEU A 82 -2.96 10.59 3.51
N ILE A 83 -2.20 9.94 2.64
CA ILE A 83 -2.73 9.23 1.47
C ILE A 83 -2.58 7.73 1.66
N CYS A 84 -3.63 6.96 1.36
CA CYS A 84 -3.65 5.49 1.46
C CYS A 84 -4.67 4.86 0.51
N SER A 85 -4.57 3.54 0.32
CA SER A 85 -5.41 2.78 -0.59
C SER A 85 -6.63 2.21 0.13
N GLU A 86 -7.83 2.62 -0.31
CA GLU A 86 -9.08 2.16 0.27
C GLU A 86 -9.26 0.64 0.13
N VAL A 87 -8.86 0.08 -1.01
CA VAL A 87 -8.97 -1.37 -1.26
C VAL A 87 -8.02 -2.17 -0.36
N VAL A 88 -6.82 -1.66 -0.08
CA VAL A 88 -5.87 -2.30 0.83
C VAL A 88 -6.39 -2.21 2.26
N GLU A 89 -6.70 -1.02 2.75
CA GLU A 89 -7.21 -0.81 4.12
C GLU A 89 -8.47 -1.63 4.42
N THR A 90 -9.41 -1.69 3.47
CA THR A 90 -10.64 -2.50 3.59
C THR A 90 -10.34 -4.00 3.61
N ASN A 91 -9.38 -4.45 2.80
CA ASN A 91 -8.96 -5.85 2.79
C ASN A 91 -8.33 -6.26 4.13
N ARG A 92 -7.52 -5.39 4.73
CA ARG A 92 -6.83 -5.63 6.00
C ARG A 92 -7.76 -5.62 7.21
N ASN A 93 -8.82 -4.81 7.16
CA ASN A 93 -9.72 -4.58 8.29
C ASN A 93 -11.16 -4.97 7.93
N PRO A 94 -11.42 -6.28 7.67
CA PRO A 94 -12.74 -6.74 7.24
C PRO A 94 -13.80 -6.43 8.30
N GLY A 95 -14.88 -5.79 7.87
CA GLY A 95 -16.00 -5.40 8.72
C GLY A 95 -15.90 -4.00 9.31
N CYS A 96 -14.80 -3.26 9.11
CA CYS A 96 -14.74 -1.84 9.40
C CYS A 96 -15.35 -1.01 8.27
N SER A 97 -16.09 0.04 8.60
CA SER A 97 -16.52 1.04 7.62
C SER A 97 -15.38 2.01 7.27
N ILE A 98 -15.49 2.71 6.14
CA ILE A 98 -14.52 3.75 5.75
C ILE A 98 -14.41 4.82 6.84
N GLU A 99 -15.54 5.21 7.47
CA GLU A 99 -15.56 6.20 8.54
C GLU A 99 -14.85 5.72 9.80
N GLU A 100 -14.95 4.44 10.13
CA GLU A 100 -14.25 3.84 11.28
C GLU A 100 -12.73 3.78 11.03
N MET A 101 -12.32 3.37 9.83
CA MET A 101 -10.92 3.36 9.40
C MET A 101 -10.33 4.77 9.39
N GLU A 102 -11.06 5.73 8.80
CA GLU A 102 -10.64 7.13 8.77
C GLU A 102 -10.48 7.70 10.18
N LYS A 103 -11.46 7.47 11.06
CA LYS A 103 -11.38 7.91 12.45
C LYS A 103 -10.16 7.32 13.14
N LYS A 104 -9.91 6.01 12.96
CA LYS A 104 -8.78 5.31 13.57
C LYS A 104 -7.43 5.87 13.10
N LEU A 105 -7.27 6.07 11.80
CA LEU A 105 -6.04 6.61 11.21
C LEU A 105 -5.82 8.07 11.65
N LYS A 106 -6.86 8.91 11.63
CA LYS A 106 -6.79 10.31 12.12
C LYS A 106 -6.44 10.37 13.60
N ASP A 107 -7.05 9.56 14.44
CA ASP A 107 -6.77 9.51 15.87
C ASP A 107 -5.35 9.02 16.18
N THR A 108 -4.83 8.09 15.36
CA THR A 108 -3.51 7.48 15.54
C THR A 108 -2.40 8.43 15.10
N PHE A 109 -2.54 9.04 13.92
CA PHE A 109 -1.51 9.87 13.30
C PHE A 109 -1.71 11.38 13.47
N LYS A 110 -2.81 11.78 14.14
CA LYS A 110 -3.17 13.19 14.40
C LYS A 110 -3.33 14.00 13.11
N LEU A 111 -4.08 13.43 12.18
CA LEU A 111 -4.34 13.99 10.85
C LEU A 111 -5.66 14.77 10.84
N GLU A 112 -5.77 15.75 9.95
CA GLU A 112 -7.04 16.42 9.65
C GLU A 112 -7.77 15.71 8.50
N HIS A 113 -7.02 15.30 7.47
CA HIS A 113 -7.58 14.74 6.25
C HIS A 113 -6.93 13.40 5.87
N ILE A 114 -7.69 12.59 5.13
CA ILE A 114 -7.18 11.42 4.44
C ILE A 114 -7.57 11.56 2.96
N LEU A 115 -6.59 11.39 2.07
CA LEU A 115 -6.81 11.18 0.65
C LEU A 115 -6.85 9.68 0.40
N TRP A 116 -8.00 9.20 -0.06
CA TRP A 116 -8.19 7.80 -0.41
C TRP A 116 -7.87 7.59 -1.90
N THR A 117 -7.18 6.52 -2.24
CA THR A 117 -7.09 6.01 -3.62
C THR A 117 -7.97 4.76 -3.74
N LYS A 118 -8.47 4.47 -4.95
CA LYS A 118 -9.46 3.39 -5.14
C LYS A 118 -8.87 2.07 -5.59
N ALA A 119 -7.77 2.09 -6.35
CA ALA A 119 -7.10 0.88 -6.83
C ALA A 119 -5.62 1.14 -7.11
N GLY A 120 -4.77 0.12 -6.95
CA GLY A 120 -3.36 0.20 -7.31
C GLY A 120 -3.06 -0.23 -8.74
N LEU A 121 -1.77 -0.42 -9.02
CA LEU A 121 -1.27 -0.95 -10.28
C LEU A 121 -1.55 -2.47 -10.38
N ALA A 122 -1.80 -2.95 -11.60
CA ALA A 122 -2.22 -4.32 -11.85
C ALA A 122 -1.15 -5.38 -11.51
N ASP A 123 0.12 -5.01 -11.57
CA ASP A 123 1.27 -5.85 -11.21
C ASP A 123 1.45 -6.03 -9.70
N ASP A 124 0.75 -5.23 -8.89
CA ASP A 124 0.76 -5.31 -7.42
C ASP A 124 -0.57 -5.83 -6.83
N PHE A 125 -1.47 -6.36 -7.67
CA PHE A 125 -2.68 -7.02 -7.15
C PHE A 125 -2.34 -8.23 -6.28
N VAL A 126 -3.22 -8.55 -5.33
CA VAL A 126 -3.09 -9.74 -4.51
C VAL A 126 -3.13 -11.02 -5.37
N THR A 127 -2.19 -11.91 -5.10
CA THR A 127 -1.97 -13.13 -5.89
C THR A 127 -3.08 -14.14 -5.71
N TYR A 128 -3.78 -14.16 -4.57
CA TYR A 128 -4.92 -15.06 -4.40
C TYR A 128 -6.12 -14.70 -5.30
N GLU A 129 -6.15 -13.51 -5.89
CA GLU A 129 -7.12 -13.10 -6.92
C GLU A 129 -6.57 -13.26 -8.35
N SER A 130 -5.31 -13.67 -8.50
CA SER A 130 -4.70 -13.93 -9.82
C SER A 130 -5.25 -15.22 -10.46
N PRO A 131 -5.22 -15.35 -11.81
CA PRO A 131 -4.57 -14.47 -12.78
C PRO A 131 -5.24 -13.10 -12.91
N ILE A 132 -4.45 -12.10 -13.29
CA ILE A 132 -4.93 -10.74 -13.55
C ILE A 132 -6.07 -10.82 -14.60
N PRO A 133 -7.20 -10.10 -14.41
CA PRO A 133 -8.38 -10.24 -15.24
C PRO A 133 -8.08 -10.18 -16.75
N GLU A 134 -8.62 -11.15 -17.49
CA GLU A 134 -8.47 -11.29 -18.95
C GLU A 134 -7.01 -11.56 -19.41
N THR A 135 -6.15 -12.04 -18.51
CA THR A 135 -4.77 -12.46 -18.82
C THR A 135 -4.48 -13.88 -18.35
N ASP A 136 -3.30 -14.40 -18.71
CA ASP A 136 -2.70 -15.61 -18.13
C ASP A 136 -1.56 -15.28 -17.14
N ILE A 137 -1.48 -14.03 -16.69
CA ILE A 137 -0.41 -13.47 -15.86
C ILE A 137 -0.81 -13.52 -14.39
N PHE A 138 0.11 -13.95 -13.54
CA PHE A 138 -0.05 -13.98 -12.09
C PHE A 138 0.83 -12.91 -11.45
N THR A 139 0.36 -12.26 -10.39
CA THR A 139 1.27 -11.47 -9.54
C THR A 139 2.11 -12.40 -8.67
N CYS A 140 3.21 -11.89 -8.12
CA CYS A 140 4.11 -12.64 -7.23
C CYS A 140 4.10 -12.05 -5.82
N PHE A 141 3.07 -12.39 -5.04
CA PHE A 141 2.82 -11.84 -3.70
C PHE A 141 2.65 -10.32 -3.69
N GLY A 142 1.83 -9.80 -4.62
CA GLY A 142 1.47 -8.38 -4.64
C GLY A 142 0.72 -7.97 -3.37
N THR A 143 0.88 -6.70 -2.99
CA THR A 143 0.38 -6.14 -1.74
C THR A 143 -1.12 -5.80 -1.79
N GLY A 144 -1.70 -5.78 -2.98
CA GLY A 144 -3.08 -5.36 -3.23
C GLY A 144 -3.20 -3.93 -3.76
N GLY A 145 -2.08 -3.27 -4.08
CA GLY A 145 -2.07 -1.91 -4.59
C GLY A 145 -1.68 -0.89 -3.53
N HIS A 146 -0.52 -1.07 -2.90
CA HIS A 146 0.06 -0.09 -1.99
C HIS A 146 0.33 1.25 -2.70
N ILE A 147 0.04 2.36 -2.01
CA ILE A 147 0.30 3.69 -2.57
C ILE A 147 1.79 3.97 -2.82
N ASP A 148 2.74 3.32 -2.15
CA ASP A 148 4.16 3.58 -2.38
C ASP A 148 4.64 3.17 -3.78
N GLU A 149 3.87 2.36 -4.49
CA GLU A 149 4.07 2.05 -5.91
C GLU A 149 3.60 3.16 -6.85
N PHE A 150 2.70 4.06 -6.43
CA PHE A 150 2.05 4.98 -7.40
C PHE A 150 1.69 6.39 -6.93
N ALA A 151 1.74 6.71 -5.64
CA ALA A 151 1.40 8.04 -5.13
C ALA A 151 2.27 8.42 -3.93
N ARG A 152 3.06 9.49 -4.05
CA ARG A 152 4.03 9.93 -3.03
C ARG A 152 4.02 11.42 -2.84
N PHE A 153 4.04 11.91 -1.60
CA PHE A 153 4.23 13.33 -1.37
C PHE A 153 5.70 13.71 -1.59
N ALA A 154 5.95 14.71 -2.43
CA ALA A 154 7.28 15.30 -2.58
C ALA A 154 7.50 16.43 -1.55
N ASN A 155 6.42 17.10 -1.14
CA ASN A 155 6.34 18.11 -0.08
C ASN A 155 4.85 18.35 0.26
N ASP A 156 4.58 19.31 1.14
CA ASP A 156 3.22 19.64 1.63
C ASP A 156 2.22 20.07 0.55
N ASN A 157 2.70 20.50 -0.62
CA ASN A 157 1.88 21.02 -1.72
C ASN A 157 2.11 20.30 -3.05
N THR A 158 2.85 19.19 -3.08
CA THR A 158 3.15 18.44 -4.30
C THR A 158 2.97 16.94 -4.09
N LEU A 159 2.08 16.33 -4.86
CA LEU A 159 1.89 14.89 -4.95
C LEU A 159 2.47 14.38 -6.27
N LEU A 160 3.36 13.40 -6.19
CA LEU A 160 3.78 12.59 -7.33
C LEU A 160 2.73 11.50 -7.55
N LEU A 161 2.23 11.36 -8.77
CA LEU A 161 1.24 10.34 -9.13
C LEU A 161 1.65 9.61 -10.40
N ALA A 162 1.67 8.29 -10.35
CA ALA A 162 2.08 7.47 -11.47
C ALA A 162 1.14 7.62 -12.68
N TYR A 163 1.67 7.34 -13.87
CA TYR A 163 0.90 7.13 -15.09
C TYR A 163 1.57 6.08 -15.96
N ILE A 164 0.78 5.36 -16.74
CA ILE A 164 1.31 4.42 -17.73
C ILE A 164 1.65 5.21 -18.99
N ALA A 165 2.87 5.12 -19.52
CA ALA A 165 3.24 5.77 -20.78
C ALA A 165 2.84 4.90 -21.98
N GLU A 166 2.86 5.47 -23.19
CA GLU A 166 2.83 4.66 -24.42
C GLU A 166 4.25 4.19 -24.74
N PRO A 167 4.43 2.93 -25.23
CA PRO A 167 3.40 1.97 -25.64
C PRO A 167 2.91 1.02 -24.52
N GLU A 168 3.28 1.24 -23.26
CA GLU A 168 2.96 0.35 -22.15
C GLU A 168 1.46 0.24 -21.86
N ARG A 169 0.58 1.03 -22.52
CA ARG A 169 -0.89 0.92 -22.44
C ARG A 169 -1.50 -0.05 -23.46
N ASP A 170 -0.71 -0.64 -24.35
CA ASP A 170 -1.24 -1.46 -25.43
C ASP A 170 -1.75 -2.83 -24.93
N ASP A 171 -1.10 -3.39 -23.90
CA ASP A 171 -1.49 -4.67 -23.33
C ASP A 171 -2.53 -4.52 -22.19
N LYS A 172 -3.13 -5.65 -21.80
CA LYS A 172 -4.21 -5.65 -20.81
C LYS A 172 -3.76 -5.17 -19.43
N LEU A 173 -2.52 -5.46 -19.03
CA LEU A 173 -1.97 -5.04 -17.74
C LEU A 173 -1.84 -3.51 -17.71
N GLY A 174 -1.25 -2.95 -18.76
CA GLY A 174 -1.13 -1.52 -18.99
C GLY A 174 -2.46 -0.79 -19.03
N GLN A 175 -3.46 -1.35 -19.70
CA GLN A 175 -4.82 -0.79 -19.76
C GLN A 175 -5.49 -0.70 -18.39
N ILE A 176 -5.37 -1.76 -17.57
CA ILE A 176 -5.93 -1.78 -16.22
C ILE A 176 -5.24 -0.72 -15.36
N SER A 177 -3.90 -0.73 -15.31
CA SER A 177 -3.13 0.24 -14.54
C SER A 177 -3.38 1.68 -15.01
N HIS A 178 -3.47 1.92 -16.32
CA HIS A 178 -3.76 3.24 -16.87
C HIS A 178 -5.11 3.76 -16.39
N LYS A 179 -6.15 2.93 -16.51
CA LYS A 179 -7.49 3.26 -16.04
C LYS A 179 -7.47 3.62 -14.54
N HIS A 180 -6.87 2.79 -13.71
CA HIS A 180 -6.78 3.02 -12.26
C HIS A 180 -6.07 4.33 -11.93
N MET A 181 -4.96 4.64 -12.61
CA MET A 181 -4.21 5.86 -12.34
C MET A 181 -4.96 7.13 -12.76
N GLU A 182 -5.71 7.11 -13.86
CA GLU A 182 -6.54 8.25 -14.25
C GLU A 182 -7.77 8.42 -13.34
N GLU A 183 -8.39 7.32 -12.90
CA GLU A 183 -9.50 7.37 -11.94
C GLU A 183 -9.03 7.88 -10.57
N ASN A 184 -7.87 7.42 -10.09
CA ASN A 184 -7.26 7.93 -8.86
C ASN A 184 -6.95 9.42 -8.95
N LYS A 185 -6.41 9.89 -10.08
CA LYS A 185 -6.16 11.33 -10.29
C LYS A 185 -7.42 12.16 -10.09
N ILE A 186 -8.51 11.78 -10.75
CA ILE A 186 -9.81 12.48 -10.66
C ILE A 186 -10.30 12.46 -9.21
N PHE A 187 -10.26 11.31 -8.55
CA PHE A 187 -10.74 11.16 -7.18
C PHE A 187 -9.91 11.96 -6.17
N ILE A 188 -8.59 12.02 -6.35
CA ILE A 188 -7.68 12.85 -5.54
C ILE A 188 -8.01 14.33 -5.74
N GLU A 189 -8.18 14.80 -6.99
CA GLU A 189 -8.52 16.19 -7.29
C GLU A 189 -9.86 16.60 -6.68
N GLU A 190 -10.87 15.74 -6.73
CA GLU A 190 -12.16 15.98 -6.10
C GLU A 190 -12.08 16.05 -4.57
N GLN A 191 -11.29 15.18 -3.94
CA GLN A 191 -11.07 15.19 -2.49
C GLN A 191 -10.34 16.47 -2.06
N LEU A 192 -9.26 16.84 -2.75
CA LEU A 192 -8.53 18.09 -2.50
C LEU A 192 -9.45 19.32 -2.63
N ALA A 193 -10.32 19.34 -3.65
CA ALA A 193 -11.29 20.41 -3.83
C ALA A 193 -12.29 20.49 -2.68
N LYS A 194 -12.82 19.35 -2.21
CA LYS A 194 -13.72 19.28 -1.03
C LYS A 194 -13.03 19.74 0.26
N MET A 195 -11.73 19.50 0.38
CA MET A 195 -10.90 19.97 1.50
C MET A 195 -10.50 21.45 1.37
N GLY A 196 -10.77 22.11 0.23
CA GLY A 196 -10.31 23.47 -0.04
C GLY A 196 -8.78 23.59 -0.16
N LYS A 197 -8.08 22.49 -0.40
CA LYS A 197 -6.61 22.43 -0.52
C LYS A 197 -6.19 22.54 -1.98
N LYS A 198 -5.10 23.27 -2.23
CA LYS A 198 -4.44 23.32 -3.54
C LYS A 198 -3.16 22.49 -3.45
N MET A 199 -3.04 21.51 -4.32
CA MET A 199 -1.87 20.64 -4.40
C MET A 199 -1.53 20.42 -5.87
N GLU A 200 -0.26 20.55 -6.21
CA GLU A 200 0.24 20.21 -7.54
C GLU A 200 0.34 18.69 -7.68
N ILE A 201 -0.23 18.14 -8.75
CA ILE A 201 -0.08 16.73 -9.09
C ILE A 201 0.94 16.61 -10.23
N VAL A 202 2.14 16.14 -9.91
CA VAL A 202 3.20 15.87 -10.89
C VAL A 202 3.09 14.41 -11.34
N ARG A 203 2.91 14.20 -12.64
CA ARG A 203 2.79 12.85 -13.21
C ARG A 203 4.17 12.21 -13.41
N VAL A 204 4.34 10.96 -12.96
CA VAL A 204 5.58 10.19 -13.07
C VAL A 204 5.31 8.91 -13.87
N PRO A 205 6.09 8.57 -14.91
CA PRO A 205 5.81 7.36 -15.69
C PRO A 205 6.06 6.10 -14.85
N CYS A 206 5.34 5.02 -15.10
CA CYS A 206 5.72 3.68 -14.63
C CYS A 206 6.81 3.07 -15.52
N PRO A 207 7.68 2.20 -14.98
CA PRO A 207 8.53 1.35 -15.81
C PRO A 207 7.69 0.36 -16.64
N PRO A 208 8.24 -0.20 -17.74
CA PRO A 208 7.60 -1.30 -18.44
C PRO A 208 7.39 -2.52 -17.55
N ALA A 209 6.32 -3.28 -17.81
CA ALA A 209 5.99 -4.48 -17.06
C ALA A 209 7.12 -5.53 -17.12
N LEU A 210 7.50 -6.06 -15.96
CA LEU A 210 8.53 -7.08 -15.83
C LEU A 210 7.89 -8.46 -15.79
N ILE A 211 7.73 -9.07 -16.97
CA ILE A 211 7.06 -10.37 -17.13
C ILE A 211 8.09 -11.49 -17.29
N TRP A 212 7.95 -12.56 -16.50
CA TRP A 212 8.78 -13.77 -16.58
C TRP A 212 7.97 -15.05 -16.61
N GLU A 213 8.53 -16.10 -17.21
CA GLU A 213 8.00 -17.46 -17.09
C GLU A 213 8.82 -18.22 -16.04
N ILE A 214 8.14 -18.77 -15.04
CA ILE A 214 8.76 -19.60 -14.00
C ILE A 214 8.19 -21.02 -14.03
N SER A 215 8.94 -21.97 -13.48
CA SER A 215 8.44 -23.33 -13.24
C SER A 215 7.38 -23.32 -12.14
N GLY A 216 6.30 -24.08 -12.34
CA GLY A 216 5.31 -24.33 -11.29
C GLY A 216 5.92 -25.06 -10.09
N ASP A 217 6.95 -25.88 -10.32
CA ASP A 217 7.67 -26.64 -9.28
C ASP A 217 8.82 -25.84 -8.63
N SER A 218 8.94 -24.54 -8.92
CA SER A 218 9.88 -23.66 -8.19
C SER A 218 9.27 -23.16 -6.89
N ASP A 219 10.08 -22.75 -5.90
CA ASP A 219 9.56 -22.21 -4.62
C ASP A 219 8.50 -21.12 -4.83
N ALA A 220 8.75 -20.17 -5.75
CA ALA A 220 7.79 -19.13 -6.10
C ALA A 220 6.55 -19.69 -6.80
N GLY A 221 6.72 -20.69 -7.68
CA GLY A 221 5.63 -21.35 -8.38
C GLY A 221 4.72 -22.14 -7.44
N GLU A 222 5.28 -22.90 -6.51
CA GLU A 222 4.53 -23.62 -5.48
C GLU A 222 3.79 -22.65 -4.55
N ALA A 223 4.44 -21.55 -4.15
CA ALA A 223 3.84 -20.53 -3.31
C ALA A 223 2.64 -19.84 -3.99
N ILE A 224 2.75 -19.47 -5.27
CA ILE A 224 1.64 -18.91 -6.06
C ILE A 224 0.50 -19.94 -6.21
N GLN A 225 0.83 -21.21 -6.49
CA GLN A 225 -0.17 -22.30 -6.56
C GLN A 225 -0.88 -22.56 -5.23
N GLY A 226 -0.22 -22.28 -4.10
CA GLY A 226 -0.79 -22.41 -2.77
C GLY A 226 -1.89 -21.40 -2.47
N VAL A 227 -1.87 -20.23 -3.12
CA VAL A 227 -2.78 -19.10 -2.82
C VAL A 227 -3.73 -18.77 -3.97
N SER A 228 -3.36 -19.05 -5.22
CA SER A 228 -4.18 -18.80 -6.41
C SER A 228 -4.79 -20.10 -6.95
N GLU A 229 -6.12 -20.19 -6.94
CA GLU A 229 -6.83 -21.33 -7.57
C GLU A 229 -6.52 -21.43 -9.08
N GLY A 230 -6.36 -20.29 -9.76
CA GLY A 230 -6.04 -20.25 -11.19
C GLY A 230 -4.65 -20.80 -11.53
N ALA A 231 -3.74 -20.86 -10.56
CA ALA A 231 -2.38 -21.35 -10.76
C ALA A 231 -2.25 -22.87 -10.58
N LYS A 232 -3.16 -23.52 -9.83
CA LYS A 232 -3.01 -24.90 -9.38
C LYS A 232 -2.78 -25.91 -10.52
N GLY A 233 -1.74 -26.73 -10.36
CA GLY A 233 -1.37 -27.80 -11.29
C GLY A 233 -0.67 -27.32 -12.57
N LYS A 234 -0.37 -26.02 -12.69
CA LYS A 234 0.34 -25.50 -13.85
C LYS A 234 1.83 -25.79 -13.73
N LYS A 235 2.40 -26.39 -14.78
CA LYS A 235 3.85 -26.66 -14.88
C LYS A 235 4.69 -25.40 -15.12
N LYS A 236 4.06 -24.36 -15.68
CA LYS A 236 4.67 -23.07 -16.01
C LYS A 236 3.70 -21.96 -15.65
N LEU A 237 4.21 -20.89 -15.07
CA LEU A 237 3.46 -19.70 -14.71
C LEU A 237 4.11 -18.48 -15.36
N LYS A 238 3.29 -17.66 -16.03
CA LYS A 238 3.71 -16.33 -16.44
C LYS A 238 3.42 -15.39 -15.28
N ILE A 239 4.46 -14.78 -14.72
CA ILE A 239 4.35 -13.85 -13.58
C ILE A 239 4.69 -12.44 -14.02
N VAL A 240 4.13 -11.46 -13.31
CA VAL A 240 4.58 -10.06 -13.36
C VAL A 240 5.15 -9.67 -12.00
N LEU A 241 6.27 -8.94 -12.02
CA LEU A 241 6.83 -8.31 -10.83
C LEU A 241 6.35 -6.88 -10.72
N ALA A 242 5.96 -6.47 -9.52
CA ALA A 242 5.71 -5.07 -9.20
C ALA A 242 6.97 -4.23 -9.45
N ALA A 243 6.82 -3.11 -10.14
CA ALA A 243 7.92 -2.20 -10.42
C ALA A 243 7.45 -0.75 -10.46
N SER A 244 8.17 0.12 -9.75
CA SER A 244 7.85 1.55 -9.71
C SER A 244 9.08 2.44 -9.51
N TYR A 245 9.02 3.65 -10.05
CA TYR A 245 9.97 4.74 -9.72
C TYR A 245 9.59 5.50 -8.43
N LEU A 246 8.44 5.19 -7.85
CA LEU A 246 7.92 5.80 -6.63
C LEU A 246 8.12 4.94 -5.37
N ASN A 247 8.49 3.66 -5.53
CA ASN A 247 8.85 2.80 -4.42
C ASN A 247 10.28 3.11 -3.93
N PHE A 248 10.41 4.15 -3.11
CA PHE A 248 11.65 4.53 -2.44
C PHE A 248 11.42 4.85 -0.97
N LEU A 249 12.43 4.59 -0.15
CA LEU A 249 12.44 5.06 1.23
C LEU A 249 12.85 6.54 1.24
N VAL A 250 11.97 7.41 1.72
CA VAL A 250 12.34 8.74 2.24
C VAL A 250 12.67 8.61 3.71
#